data_AF-A0AAD0DEC1-F1
#
_entry.id   AF-A0AAD0DEC1-F1
#
_cell.length_a   1.000
_cell.length_b   1.000
_cell.length_c   1.000
_cell.angle_alpha   90.00
_cell.angle_beta   90.00
_cell.angle_gamma   90.00
#
_symmetry.space_group_name_H-M   'P 1'
#
loop_
_entity.id
_entity.type
_entity.pdbx_description
1 polymer ?
#
loop_
_entity_poly.entity_id
_entity_poly.type
_entity_poly.pdbx_seq_one_letter_code
_entity_poly.pdbx_strand_id
1 'polypeptide(L)'
;MNQLTTRQSEVLDAINLYKERTGFPPTLSELAELIGCSSGNTAAGHVKSLQKKGYISVAPGAARGITVLKSEWDMDAVSIIKSLVTGEEGAREYAITWLEERGVKP
;
A
#
# COMPACT_ATOMS: atom_id res chain seq x y z
N MET A 1 8.04 -2.75 12.71
CA MET A 1 6.68 -3.08 12.20
C MET A 1 6.51 -2.38 10.88
N ASN A 2 6.09 -3.10 9.83
CA ASN A 2 5.92 -2.54 8.48
C ASN A 2 4.51 -1.97 8.23
N GLN A 3 3.69 -1.81 9.27
CA GLN A 3 2.36 -1.24 9.12
C GLN A 3 2.39 0.18 8.57
N LEU A 4 1.55 0.45 7.58
CA LEU A 4 1.33 1.77 7.02
C LEU A 4 0.61 2.65 8.04
N THR A 5 0.91 3.94 8.02
CA THR A 5 0.02 4.91 8.70
C THR A 5 -1.20 5.13 7.81
N THR A 6 -2.31 5.61 8.37
CA THR A 6 -3.54 5.92 7.60
C THR A 6 -3.23 6.72 6.33
N ARG A 7 -2.41 7.77 6.46
CA ARG A 7 -2.01 8.60 5.32
C ARG A 7 -1.17 7.86 4.28
N GLN A 8 -0.37 6.89 4.69
CA GLN A 8 0.42 6.07 3.76
C GLN A 8 -0.45 5.04 3.04
N SER A 9 -1.44 4.46 3.71
CA SER A 9 -2.46 3.61 3.11
C SER A 9 -3.25 4.37 2.04
N GLU A 10 -3.74 5.57 2.36
CA GLU A 10 -4.43 6.44 1.40
C GLU A 10 -3.58 6.73 0.15
N VAL A 11 -2.26 6.94 0.32
CA VAL A 11 -1.34 7.17 -0.80
C VAL A 11 -1.17 5.90 -1.65
N LEU A 12 -1.04 4.74 -1.01
CA LEU A 12 -0.93 3.46 -1.72
C LEU A 12 -2.21 3.17 -2.51
N ASP A 13 -3.38 3.42 -1.92
CA ASP A 13 -4.68 3.27 -2.56
C ASP A 13 -4.85 4.23 -3.74
N ALA A 14 -4.44 5.50 -3.59
CA ALA A 14 -4.46 6.46 -4.68
C ALA A 14 -3.61 6.00 -5.87
N ILE A 15 -2.44 5.40 -5.62
CA ILE A 15 -1.58 4.82 -6.66
C ILE A 15 -2.29 3.65 -7.35
N ASN A 16 -2.89 2.73 -6.58
CA ASN A 16 -3.61 1.57 -7.11
C ASN A 16 -4.80 2.00 -7.97
N LEU A 17 -5.65 2.88 -7.44
CA LEU A 17 -6.83 3.38 -8.14
C LEU A 17 -6.46 4.11 -9.44
N TYR A 18 -5.39 4.93 -9.41
CA TYR A 18 -4.92 5.60 -10.62
C TYR A 18 -4.46 4.58 -11.67
N LYS A 19 -3.70 3.56 -11.26
CA LYS A 19 -3.24 2.49 -12.15
C LYS A 19 -4.41 1.70 -12.73
N GLU A 20 -5.42 1.36 -11.94
CA GLU A 20 -6.62 0.66 -12.41
C GLU A 20 -7.38 1.48 -13.45
N ARG A 21 -7.49 2.80 -13.25
CA ARG A 21 -8.22 3.69 -14.15
C ARG A 21 -7.49 4.01 -15.45
N THR A 22 -6.16 4.10 -15.41
CA THR A 22 -5.35 4.60 -16.54
C THR A 22 -4.50 3.52 -17.21
N GLY A 23 -4.28 2.39 -16.54
CA GLY A 23 -3.39 1.32 -16.99
C GLY A 23 -1.92 1.52 -16.61
N PHE A 24 -1.55 2.65 -16.00
CA PHE A 24 -0.17 2.97 -15.63
C PHE A 24 -0.09 3.73 -14.30
N PRO A 25 1.05 3.66 -13.57
CA PRO A 25 1.18 4.36 -12.29
C PRO A 25 1.23 5.89 -12.48
N PRO A 26 0.81 6.68 -11.47
CA PRO A 26 0.93 8.13 -11.50
C PRO A 26 2.40 8.56 -11.42
N THR A 27 2.68 9.76 -11.91
CA THR A 27 3.92 10.50 -11.61
C THR A 27 3.87 11.08 -10.19
N LEU A 28 5.00 11.55 -9.65
CA LEU A 28 5.02 12.21 -8.34
C LEU A 28 4.19 13.50 -8.31
N SER A 29 4.14 14.25 -9.42
CA SER A 29 3.33 15.47 -9.53
C SER A 29 1.84 15.15 -9.54
N GLU A 30 1.41 14.19 -10.37
CA GLU A 30 0.02 13.72 -10.39
C GLU A 30 -0.39 13.14 -9.03
N LEU A 31 0.49 12.38 -8.38
CA LEU A 31 0.23 11.84 -7.05
C LEU A 31 0.03 12.94 -6.02
N ALA A 32 0.81 14.01 -6.07
CA ALA A 32 0.64 15.15 -5.18
C ALA A 32 -0.73 15.84 -5.37
N GLU A 33 -1.20 15.97 -6.61
CA GLU A 33 -2.53 16.49 -6.93
C GLU A 33 -3.63 15.55 -6.40
N LEU A 34 -3.51 14.24 -6.64
CA LEU A 34 -4.49 13.24 -6.21
C LEU A 34 -4.72 13.23 -4.70
N ILE A 35 -3.65 13.36 -3.91
CA ILE A 35 -3.74 13.32 -2.44
C ILE A 35 -3.91 14.71 -1.82
N GLY A 36 -3.97 15.78 -2.63
CA GLY A 36 -4.11 17.16 -2.13
C GLY A 36 -2.89 17.65 -1.32
N CYS A 37 -1.68 17.20 -1.68
CA CYS A 37 -0.46 17.69 -1.06
C CYS A 37 -0.04 19.05 -1.63
N SER A 38 0.46 19.92 -0.76
CA SER A 38 0.92 21.26 -1.14
C SER A 38 2.18 21.29 -2.02
N SER A 39 2.92 20.17 -2.13
CA SER A 39 4.07 20.05 -3.02
C SER A 39 4.37 18.60 -3.44
N GLY A 40 5.00 18.44 -4.61
CA GLY A 40 5.52 17.15 -5.09
C GLY A 40 6.56 16.52 -4.16
N ASN A 41 7.24 17.33 -3.33
CA ASN A 41 8.22 16.86 -2.36
C ASN A 41 7.56 16.07 -1.21
N THR A 42 6.34 16.46 -0.81
CA THR A 42 5.57 15.73 0.20
C THR A 42 5.14 14.36 -0.32
N ALA A 43 4.64 14.30 -1.56
CA ALA A 43 4.31 13.03 -2.22
C ALA A 43 5.54 12.12 -2.34
N ALA A 44 6.71 12.68 -2.71
CA ALA A 44 7.96 11.94 -2.74
C ALA A 44 8.36 11.37 -1.37
N GLY A 45 8.10 12.10 -0.28
CA GLY A 45 8.32 11.61 1.09
C GLY A 45 7.45 10.41 1.46
N HIS A 46 6.17 10.42 1.07
CA HIS A 46 5.28 9.28 1.26
C HIS A 46 5.72 8.08 0.42
N VAL A 47 6.03 8.28 -0.86
CA VAL A 47 6.53 7.24 -1.77
C VAL A 47 7.81 6.60 -1.22
N LYS A 48 8.76 7.40 -0.73
CA LYS A 48 9.99 6.89 -0.10
C LYS A 48 9.70 6.06 1.15
N SER A 49 8.69 6.45 1.94
CA SER A 49 8.28 5.70 3.12
C SER A 49 7.63 4.36 2.75
N LEU A 50 6.76 4.34 1.75
CA LEU A 50 6.15 3.13 1.20
C LEU A 50 7.21 2.17 0.63
N GLN A 51 8.19 2.71 -0.10
CA GLN A 51 9.31 1.95 -0.65
C GLN A 51 10.16 1.32 0.46
N LYS A 52 10.50 2.10 1.50
CA LYS A 52 11.25 1.59 2.67
C LYS A 52 10.51 0.46 3.39
N LYS A 53 9.18 0.51 3.42
CA LYS A 53 8.32 -0.53 4.00
C LYS A 53 8.06 -1.71 3.07
N GLY A 54 8.51 -1.63 1.81
CA GLY A 54 8.43 -2.71 0.82
C GLY A 54 7.06 -2.86 0.15
N TYR A 55 6.20 -1.84 0.21
CA TYR A 55 4.89 -1.86 -0.47
C TYR A 55 5.01 -1.49 -1.94
N ILE A 56 6.03 -0.70 -2.29
CA ILE A 56 6.28 -0.26 -3.66
C ILE A 56 7.77 -0.31 -4.00
N SER A 57 8.08 -0.31 -5.29
CA SER A 57 9.39 -0.03 -5.85
C SER A 57 9.31 1.20 -6.75
N VAL A 58 10.41 1.93 -6.91
CA VAL A 58 10.49 3.10 -7.80
C VAL A 58 11.70 2.95 -8.70
N ALA A 59 11.46 2.89 -10.01
CA ALA A 59 12.52 2.85 -11.01
C ALA A 59 13.23 4.22 -11.10
N PRO A 60 14.55 4.30 -10.90
CA PRO A 60 15.29 5.57 -10.99
C PRO A 60 15.17 6.21 -12.37
N GLY A 61 14.97 7.52 -12.42
CA GLY A 61 14.92 8.28 -13.68
C GLY A 61 13.62 8.13 -14.49
N ALA A 62 12.69 7.27 -14.07
CA ALA A 62 11.40 7.11 -14.74
C ALA A 62 10.33 7.99 -14.08
N ALA A 63 9.68 8.87 -14.86
CA ALA A 63 8.59 9.71 -14.38
C ALA A 63 7.42 8.88 -13.82
N ARG A 64 7.12 7.74 -14.46
CA ARG A 64 6.10 6.75 -14.05
C ARG A 64 6.75 5.46 -13.52
N GLY A 65 7.78 5.59 -12.69
CA GLY A 65 8.59 4.46 -12.21
C GLY A 65 7.98 3.65 -11.05
N ILE A 66 6.81 4.02 -10.54
CA ILE A 66 6.23 3.38 -9.34
C ILE A 66 5.65 2.00 -9.71
N THR A 67 6.07 0.96 -9.00
CA THR A 67 5.50 -0.39 -9.09
C THR A 67 4.99 -0.80 -7.72
N VAL A 68 3.72 -1.19 -7.62
CA VAL A 68 3.15 -1.74 -6.37
C VAL A 68 3.56 -3.19 -6.23
N LEU A 69 4.18 -3.53 -5.09
CA LEU A 69 4.71 -4.86 -4.76
C LEU A 69 3.79 -5.64 -3.81
N LYS A 70 3.06 -4.92 -2.96
CA LYS A 70 2.11 -5.47 -1.99
C LYS A 70 0.87 -4.57 -1.98
N SER A 71 -0.31 -5.17 -2.00
CA SER A 71 -1.52 -4.45 -1.58
C SER A 71 -1.56 -4.40 -0.05
N GLU A 72 -2.35 -3.49 0.53
CA GLU A 72 -2.57 -3.46 1.98
C GLU A 72 -3.12 -4.80 2.52
N TRP A 73 -3.72 -5.59 1.62
CA TRP A 73 -4.34 -6.88 1.85
C TRP A 73 -3.41 -8.08 1.58
N ASP A 74 -2.21 -7.83 1.04
CA ASP A 74 -1.20 -8.86 0.80
C ASP A 74 -0.43 -9.16 2.10
N MET A 75 -1.20 -9.51 3.13
CA MET A 75 -0.66 -9.95 4.40
C MET A 75 -0.06 -11.34 4.21
N ASP A 76 1.21 -11.51 4.56
CA ASP A 76 1.75 -12.85 4.73
C ASP A 76 1.16 -13.51 6.00
N ALA A 77 1.22 -14.83 6.07
CA ALA A 77 0.69 -15.59 7.22
C ALA A 77 1.27 -15.10 8.55
N VAL A 78 2.53 -14.63 8.55
CA VAL A 78 3.20 -14.09 9.74
C VAL A 78 2.53 -12.81 10.22
N SER A 79 2.15 -11.92 9.30
CA SER A 79 1.45 -10.66 9.60
C SER A 79 0.06 -10.92 10.15
N ILE A 80 -0.68 -11.89 9.58
CA ILE A 80 -1.99 -12.34 10.09
C ILE A 80 -1.88 -12.92 11.50
N ILE A 81 -0.95 -13.86 11.72
CA ILE A 81 -0.77 -14.48 13.04
C ILE A 81 -0.37 -13.43 14.07
N LYS A 82 0.48 -12.48 13.69
CA LYS A 82 0.91 -11.41 14.57
C LYS A 82 -0.26 -10.51 14.98
N SER A 83 -1.09 -10.05 14.04
CA SER A 83 -2.24 -9.19 14.34
C SER A 83 -3.26 -9.89 15.26
N LEU A 84 -3.47 -11.19 15.08
CA LEU A 84 -4.30 -12.02 15.96
C LEU A 84 -3.73 -12.10 17.38
N VAL A 85 -2.42 -12.30 17.52
CA VAL A 85 -1.75 -12.42 18.83
C VAL A 85 -1.66 -11.06 19.54
N THR A 86 -1.50 -9.97 18.80
CA THR A 86 -1.44 -8.60 19.36
C THR A 86 -2.82 -8.01 19.65
N GLY A 87 -3.91 -8.65 19.20
CA GLY A 87 -5.28 -8.19 19.41
C GLY A 87 -5.61 -6.92 18.64
N GLU A 88 -5.03 -6.75 17.45
CA GLU A 88 -5.29 -5.60 16.59
C GLU A 88 -6.76 -5.55 16.13
N GLU A 89 -7.32 -4.35 16.02
CA GLU A 89 -8.69 -4.15 15.55
C GLU A 89 -8.84 -4.67 14.11
N GLY A 90 -9.87 -5.50 13.87
CA GLY A 90 -10.11 -6.16 12.58
C GLY A 90 -9.22 -7.38 12.31
N ALA A 91 -8.33 -7.78 13.22
CA ALA A 91 -7.40 -8.90 12.99
C ALA A 91 -8.10 -10.23 12.65
N ARG A 92 -9.28 -10.47 13.24
CA ARG A 92 -10.08 -11.67 12.99
C ARG A 92 -10.63 -11.66 11.57
N GLU A 93 -11.23 -10.56 11.16
CA GLU A 93 -11.81 -10.37 9.83
C GLU A 93 -10.72 -10.53 8.77
N TYR A 94 -9.56 -9.90 8.98
CA TYR A 94 -8.43 -10.05 8.07
C TYR A 94 -7.94 -11.50 7.96
N ALA A 95 -7.89 -12.24 9.07
CA ALA A 95 -7.50 -13.64 9.07
C ALA A 95 -8.50 -14.52 8.31
N ILE A 96 -9.80 -14.26 8.47
CA ILE A 96 -10.87 -14.97 7.75
C ILE A 96 -10.73 -14.72 6.25
N THR A 97 -10.65 -13.46 5.82
CA THR A 97 -10.49 -13.12 4.40
C THR A 97 -9.25 -13.79 3.81
N TRP A 98 -8.13 -13.76 4.53
CA TRP A 98 -6.87 -14.39 4.08
C TRP A 98 -6.97 -15.91 3.91
N LEU A 99 -7.73 -16.58 4.78
CA LEU A 99 -7.99 -18.03 4.70
C LEU A 99 -8.95 -18.36 3.56
N GLU A 100 -10.03 -17.58 3.39
CA GLU A 100 -11.03 -17.76 2.35
C GLU A 100 -10.44 -17.61 0.94
N GLU A 101 -9.56 -16.61 0.72
CA GLU A 101 -8.80 -16.44 -0.52
C GLU A 101 -7.94 -17.67 -0.89
N ARG A 102 -7.59 -18.48 0.12
CA ARG A 102 -6.79 -19.72 -0.04
C ARG A 102 -7.66 -20.98 0.00
N GLY A 103 -8.98 -20.83 -0.04
CA GLY A 103 -9.94 -21.93 -0.04
C GLY A 103 -10.06 -22.64 1.32
N VAL A 104 -9.55 -22.04 2.39
CA VAL A 104 -9.65 -22.57 3.75
C VAL A 104 -10.84 -21.89 4.43
N LYS A 105 -11.87 -22.67 4.80
CA LYS A 105 -13.00 -22.14 5.57
C LYS A 105 -12.65 -22.14 7.07
N PRO A 106 -12.91 -21.04 7.79
CA PRO A 106 -12.67 -20.95 9.24
C PRO A 106 -13.54 -21.91 10.07
#